data_AF-A0A1R2AVK6-F1
#
_entry.id   AF-A0A1R2AVK6-F1
#
_cell.length_a   1.000
_cell.length_b   1.000
_cell.length_c   1.000
_cell.angle_alpha   90.00
_cell.angle_beta   90.00
_cell.angle_gamma   90.00
#
_symmetry.space_group_name_H-M   'P 1'
#
loop_
_entity.id
_entity.type
_entity.pdbx_description
1 polymer ?
#
loop_
_entity_poly.entity_id
_entity_poly.type
_entity_poly.pdbx_seq_one_letter_code
_entity_poly.pdbx_strand_id
1 'polypeptide(L)'
;MSGVDIDPWPPYAGMQALMLIGGTFKQNTYVQEIVLGTCYNSMVWNYDPVDVNVAYAAGDDIVFLLGVMFPTDPGNYISNVQLQVDGAYVCCWQFPYTIS
;
A
#
# COMPACT_ATOMS: atom_id res chain seq x y z
N MET A 1 15.25 -5.49 -0.01
CA MET A 1 14.61 -4.79 1.14
C MET A 1 13.17 -5.25 1.15
N SER A 2 12.68 -5.88 2.22
CA SER A 2 11.29 -6.33 2.32
C SER A 2 10.56 -5.53 3.39
N GLY A 3 9.55 -4.75 3.02
CA GLY A 3 8.83 -3.89 3.96
C GLY A 3 8.19 -2.68 3.31
N VAL A 4 7.62 -1.83 4.16
CA VAL A 4 7.04 -0.53 3.78
C VAL A 4 7.84 0.55 4.48
N ASP A 5 8.27 1.54 3.72
CA ASP A 5 8.88 2.77 4.21
C ASP A 5 8.03 3.96 3.76
N ILE A 6 7.77 4.91 4.65
CA ILE A 6 6.88 6.05 4.41
C ILE A 6 7.61 7.31 4.86
N ASP A 7 7.78 8.25 3.94
CA ASP A 7 8.44 9.53 4.20
C ASP A 7 7.61 10.69 3.63
N PRO A 8 7.21 11.69 4.44
CA PRO A 8 7.51 11.83 5.86
C PRO A 8 6.59 11.00 6.79
N TRP A 9 7.07 10.73 8.01
CA TRP A 9 6.32 10.07 9.08
C TRP A 9 6.68 10.68 10.45
N PRO A 10 5.75 10.85 11.40
CA PRO A 10 4.33 10.47 11.39
C PRO A 10 3.44 11.36 10.50
N PRO A 11 2.28 10.85 10.04
CA PRO A 11 1.38 11.61 9.19
C PRO A 11 0.57 12.66 9.98
N TYR A 12 0.25 13.78 9.32
CA TYR A 12 -0.74 14.76 9.79
C TYR A 12 -1.84 14.96 8.74
N ALA A 13 -2.89 15.70 9.11
CA ALA A 13 -4.07 15.90 8.28
C ALA A 13 -3.74 16.46 6.88
N GLY A 14 -4.15 15.75 5.82
CA GLY A 14 -3.95 16.16 4.43
C GLY A 14 -2.50 16.10 3.93
N MET A 15 -1.60 15.47 4.70
CA MET A 15 -0.19 15.35 4.36
C MET A 15 0.02 14.47 3.12
N GLN A 16 0.92 14.90 2.24
CA GLN A 16 1.43 14.06 1.16
C GLN A 16 2.70 13.35 1.63
N ALA A 17 2.82 12.07 1.31
CA ALA A 17 4.02 11.28 1.57
C ALA A 17 4.34 10.37 0.39
N LEU A 18 5.58 9.89 0.38
CA LEU A 18 6.07 8.86 -0.50
C LEU A 18 6.09 7.53 0.25
N MET A 19 5.45 6.51 -0.30
CA MET A 19 5.48 5.16 0.24
C MET A 19 6.28 4.25 -0.69
N LEU A 20 7.35 3.67 -0.15
CA LEU A 20 8.18 2.67 -0.81
C LEU A 20 7.85 1.29 -0.27
N ILE A 21 7.50 0.38 -1.17
CA ILE A 21 7.07 -0.97 -0.83
C ILE A 21 8.00 -1.95 -1.53
N GLY A 22 8.85 -2.60 -0.74
CA GLY A 22 9.85 -3.55 -1.22
C GLY A 22 9.47 -5.00 -0.93
N GLY A 23 9.77 -5.90 -1.87
CA GLY A 23 9.58 -7.34 -1.70
C GLY A 23 10.29 -8.18 -2.75
N THR A 24 10.28 -9.49 -2.56
CA THR A 24 10.81 -10.47 -3.54
C THR A 24 9.70 -11.43 -3.93
N PHE A 25 9.44 -11.60 -5.23
CA PHE A 25 8.48 -12.61 -5.68
C PHE A 25 9.08 -14.01 -5.55
N LYS A 26 8.35 -14.94 -4.90
CA LYS A 26 8.81 -16.33 -4.71
C LYS A 26 8.43 -17.26 -5.87
N GLN A 27 7.56 -16.80 -6.76
CA GLN A 27 7.09 -17.50 -7.94
C GLN A 27 6.81 -16.49 -9.05
N ASN A 28 6.71 -16.96 -10.30
CA ASN A 28 6.27 -16.12 -11.41
C ASN A 28 4.88 -15.56 -11.10
N THR A 29 4.73 -14.25 -11.23
CA THR A 29 3.57 -13.51 -10.74
C THR A 29 3.21 -12.42 -11.75
N TYR A 30 1.95 -12.36 -12.18
CA TYR A 30 1.44 -11.23 -12.92
C TYR A 30 0.72 -10.26 -11.97
N VAL A 31 1.27 -9.06 -11.82
CA VAL A 31 0.67 -8.00 -10.98
C VAL A 31 -0.13 -7.07 -11.88
N GLN A 32 -1.44 -7.04 -11.65
CA GLN A 32 -2.37 -6.20 -12.38
C GLN A 32 -2.44 -4.81 -11.76
N GLU A 33 -2.67 -4.75 -10.46
CA GLU A 33 -2.89 -3.51 -9.72
C GLU A 33 -2.16 -3.56 -8.38
N ILE A 34 -1.81 -2.37 -7.89
CA ILE A 34 -1.47 -2.13 -6.49
C ILE A 34 -2.55 -1.25 -5.88
N VAL A 35 -3.07 -1.66 -4.72
CA VAL A 35 -4.21 -1.00 -4.09
C VAL A 35 -3.84 -0.56 -2.69
N LEU A 36 -4.01 0.73 -2.41
CA LEU A 36 -3.98 1.25 -1.05
C LEU A 36 -5.39 1.27 -0.48
N GLY A 37 -5.66 0.45 0.53
CA GLY A 37 -6.88 0.52 1.32
C GLY A 37 -6.66 1.36 2.58
N THR A 38 -7.62 2.21 2.94
CA THR A 38 -7.62 2.97 4.18
C THR A 38 -8.95 2.81 4.90
N CYS A 39 -8.91 2.41 6.16
CA CYS A 39 -10.06 2.25 7.03
C CYS A 39 -10.07 3.31 8.12
N TYR A 40 -11.17 4.07 8.22
CA TYR A 40 -11.36 5.05 9.29
C TYR A 40 -12.12 4.43 10.47
N ASN A 41 -11.54 4.47 11.68
CA ASN A 41 -12.14 4.02 12.94
C ASN A 41 -12.80 2.63 12.83
N SER A 42 -12.21 1.72 12.05
CA SER A 42 -12.70 0.37 11.79
C SER A 42 -14.12 0.31 11.19
N MET A 43 -14.59 1.36 10.52
CA MET A 43 -15.94 1.44 9.96
C MET A 43 -15.97 1.13 8.46
N VAL A 44 -15.40 2.02 7.63
CA VAL A 44 -15.49 1.94 6.17
C VAL A 44 -14.09 1.92 5.58
N TRP A 45 -13.87 1.02 4.61
CA TRP A 45 -12.67 0.96 3.80
C TRP A 45 -12.86 1.75 2.51
N ASN A 46 -11.91 2.62 2.21
CA ASN A 46 -11.74 3.24 0.90
C ASN A 46 -10.52 2.63 0.21
N TYR A 47 -10.62 2.34 -1.08
CA TYR A 47 -9.57 1.69 -1.85
C TYR A 47 -9.18 2.57 -3.04
N ASP A 48 -7.88 2.74 -3.25
CA ASP A 48 -7.31 3.49 -4.37
C ASP A 48 -6.42 2.55 -5.21
N PRO A 49 -6.95 1.97 -6.29
CA PRO A 49 -6.20 1.07 -7.17
C PRO A 49 -5.37 1.84 -8.20
N VAL A 50 -4.14 1.39 -8.42
CA VAL A 50 -3.24 1.87 -9.47
C VAL A 50 -2.83 0.71 -10.36
N ASP A 51 -3.05 0.86 -11.67
CA ASP A 51 -2.65 -0.12 -12.67
C ASP A 51 -1.12 -0.29 -12.71
N VAL A 52 -0.68 -1.54 -12.70
CA VAL A 52 0.71 -1.97 -12.87
C VAL A 52 0.84 -2.76 -14.18
N ASN A 53 0.08 -3.84 -14.33
CA ASN A 53 0.06 -4.73 -15.50
C ASN A 53 1.44 -5.25 -15.95
N VAL A 54 2.22 -5.80 -15.00
CA VAL A 54 3.58 -6.31 -15.23
C VAL A 54 3.72 -7.75 -14.73
N ALA A 55 4.41 -8.58 -15.51
CA ALA A 55 4.84 -9.92 -15.10
C ALA A 55 6.24 -9.87 -14.46
N TYR A 56 6.37 -10.50 -13.30
CA TYR A 56 7.62 -10.64 -12.56
C TYR A 56 8.03 -12.11 -12.47
N ALA A 57 9.32 -12.37 -12.57
CA ALA A 57 9.88 -13.70 -12.44
C ALA A 57 10.10 -14.06 -10.96
N ALA A 58 10.12 -15.37 -10.68
CA ALA A 58 10.56 -15.85 -9.37
C ALA A 58 11.99 -15.39 -9.07
N GLY A 59 12.18 -14.75 -7.92
CA GLY A 59 13.46 -14.19 -7.49
C GLY A 59 13.63 -12.70 -7.76
N ASP A 60 12.71 -12.05 -8.49
CA ASP A 60 12.79 -10.61 -8.73
C ASP A 60 12.58 -9.84 -7.43
N ASP A 61 13.56 -8.99 -7.11
CA ASP A 61 13.46 -7.97 -6.07
C ASP A 61 12.86 -6.70 -6.67
N ILE A 62 11.74 -6.25 -6.09
CA ILE A 62 10.96 -5.13 -6.61
C ILE A 62 10.73 -4.10 -5.54
N VAL A 63 10.59 -2.84 -5.98
CA VAL A 63 10.16 -1.72 -5.15
C VAL A 63 9.07 -0.98 -5.88
N PHE A 64 7.87 -0.93 -5.31
CA PHE A 64 6.80 -0.05 -5.75
C PHE A 64 6.92 1.29 -5.04
N LEU A 65 6.62 2.36 -5.76
CA LEU A 65 6.62 3.72 -5.24
C LEU A 65 5.22 4.31 -5.44
N LEU A 66 4.59 4.66 -4.33
CA LEU A 66 3.24 5.23 -4.30
C LEU A 66 3.28 6.63 -3.70
N GLY A 67 2.68 7.59 -4.38
CA GLY A 67 2.32 8.87 -3.78
C GLY A 67 1.05 8.69 -2.97
N VAL A 68 1.07 9.06 -1.69
CA VAL A 68 -0.07 8.91 -0.79
C VAL A 68 -0.48 10.23 -0.18
N MET A 69 -1.79 10.47 -0.14
CA MET A 69 -2.38 11.60 0.57
C MET A 69 -3.11 11.08 1.79
N PHE A 70 -2.64 11.47 2.98
CA PHE A 70 -3.27 11.09 4.23
C PHE A 70 -4.61 11.81 4.41
N PRO A 71 -5.61 11.16 5.05
CA PRO A 71 -6.91 11.76 5.33
C PRO A 71 -6.81 13.07 6.12
N THR A 72 -7.85 13.90 6.06
CA THR A 72 -7.90 15.18 6.80
C THR A 72 -8.57 15.07 8.16
N ASP A 73 -9.43 14.07 8.36
CA ASP A 73 -10.21 13.95 9.60
C ASP A 73 -9.35 13.33 10.71
N PRO A 74 -9.42 13.84 11.95
CA PRO A 74 -8.72 13.24 13.07
C PRO A 74 -9.35 11.90 13.46
N GLY A 75 -8.50 10.98 13.94
CA GLY A 75 -8.92 9.67 14.40
C GLY A 75 -7.91 8.58 14.08
N ASN A 76 -8.34 7.33 14.28
CA ASN A 76 -7.51 6.15 14.05
C ASN A 76 -7.78 5.60 12.65
N TYR A 77 -6.68 5.24 11.99
CA TYR A 77 -6.69 4.69 10.65
C TYR A 77 -5.93 3.38 10.61
N ILE A 78 -6.38 2.49 9.73
CA ILE A 78 -5.62 1.31 9.31
C ILE A 78 -5.46 1.43 7.80
N SER A 79 -4.22 1.45 7.32
CA SER A 79 -3.97 1.31 5.88
C SER A 79 -3.39 -0.05 5.56
N ASN A 80 -3.81 -0.60 4.43
CA ASN A 80 -3.25 -1.81 3.87
C ASN A 80 -2.82 -1.60 2.41
N VAL A 81 -1.81 -2.34 2.01
CA VAL A 81 -1.32 -2.37 0.64
C VAL A 81 -1.56 -3.77 0.11
N GLN A 82 -2.29 -3.84 -0.99
CA GLN A 82 -2.69 -5.09 -1.64
C GLN A 82 -2.14 -5.14 -3.06
N LEU A 83 -1.77 -6.32 -3.52
CA LEU A 83 -1.45 -6.58 -4.91
C LEU A 83 -2.55 -7.44 -5.52
N GLN A 84 -3.05 -7.05 -6.69
CA GLN A 84 -3.87 -7.94 -7.50
C GLN A 84 -2.95 -8.84 -8.32
N VAL A 85 -2.93 -10.12 -7.96
CA VAL A 85 -2.11 -11.15 -8.60
C VAL A 85 -3.04 -12.20 -9.20
N ASP A 86 -2.93 -12.42 -10.50
CA ASP A 86 -3.71 -13.43 -11.23
C ASP A 86 -5.23 -13.34 -10.94
N GLY A 87 -5.77 -12.13 -10.81
CA GLY A 87 -7.18 -11.84 -10.51
C GLY A 87 -7.58 -11.89 -9.03
N ALA A 88 -6.67 -12.21 -8.12
CA ALA A 88 -6.91 -12.25 -6.68
C ALA A 88 -6.15 -11.14 -5.94
N TYR A 89 -6.80 -10.49 -4.97
CA TYR A 89 -6.15 -9.51 -4.11
C TYR A 89 -5.44 -10.19 -2.94
N VAL A 90 -4.15 -9.89 -2.78
CA VAL A 90 -3.32 -10.35 -1.67
C VAL A 90 -2.91 -9.14 -0.86
N CYS A 91 -3.32 -9.09 0.41
CA CYS A 91 -2.83 -8.09 1.35
C CYS A 91 -1.39 -8.42 1.74
N CYS A 92 -0.47 -7.53 1.39
CA CYS A 92 0.96 -7.75 1.61
C CYS A 92 1.46 -7.00 2.85
N TRP A 93 0.87 -5.83 3.15
CA TRP A 93 1.24 -5.02 4.31
C TRP A 93 0.03 -4.33 4.92
N GLN A 94 0.05 -4.16 6.25
CA GLN A 94 -0.98 -3.44 6.98
C GLN A 94 -0.37 -2.73 8.17
N PHE A 95 -0.73 -1.46 8.39
CA PHE A 95 -0.21 -0.65 9.48
C PHE A 95 -1.27 0.32 10.02
N PRO A 96 -1.34 0.50 11.36
CA PRO A 96 -2.20 1.50 11.98
C PRO A 96 -1.48 2.84 12.14
N TYR A 97 -2.24 3.93 12.15
CA TYR A 97 -1.76 5.26 12.53
C TYR A 97 -2.90 6.14 13.06
N THR A 98 -2.54 7.25 13.69
CA THR A 98 -3.48 8.22 14.22
C THR A 98 -3.19 9.58 13.60
N ILE A 99 -4.24 10.25 13.15
CA ILE A 99 -4.19 11.68 12.79
C ILE A 99 -4.79 12.44 13.97
N SER A 100 -4.00 13.36 14.52
CA SER A 100 -4.36 14.22 15.66
C SER A 100 -4.70 15.63 15.22
#